data_AF-A0A5D6XPK8-F1
#
_entry.id   AF-A0A5D6XPK8-F1
#
_cell.length_a   1.000
_cell.length_b   1.000
_cell.length_c   1.000
_cell.angle_alpha   90.00
_cell.angle_beta   90.00
_cell.angle_gamma   90.00
#
_symmetry.space_group_name_H-M   'P 1'
#
loop_
_entity.id
_entity.type
_entity.pdbx_description
1 polymer ?
#
loop_
_entity_poly.entity_id
_entity_poly.type
_entity_poly.pdbx_seq_one_letter_code
_entity_poly.pdbx_strand_id
1 'polypeptide(L)'
;MATPTTTSGDELPLHYTELKTPRGDNRLETAFALVDTAEVPSASKQELTTDGKLVSLSQLLSYADTTDYALMGVGSIGGLLAGMAEPLQIVLFGDVLNSFNPSDMAASATMRDDINAVSLNFVFLGISVLVAGFVQVACWSISASRQAKRIRSAYVSAIITKEIGWFDVNEPMQLATRAGIKKGIAVGWGMGLMFFTMFCTYAGGLYFGAWKVANDNLDGNTCTGGGCYDGGKIITVFFSVVTSAMAMGQAGPSIQAIFSARAAAFDVFSVIKR
;
A
#
# COMPACT_ATOMS: atom_id res chain seq x y z
N MET A 1 -72.27 13.12 56.18
CA MET A 1 -72.34 14.58 56.40
C MET A 1 -71.28 15.20 55.51
N ALA A 2 -71.60 16.27 54.77
CA ALA A 2 -70.71 17.04 53.88
C ALA A 2 -69.97 16.29 52.72
N THR A 3 -70.40 16.56 51.49
CA THR A 3 -69.54 16.89 50.32
C THR A 3 -69.19 18.40 50.38
N PRO A 4 -68.31 19.02 49.54
CA PRO A 4 -67.84 18.69 48.17
C PRO A 4 -66.28 18.59 48.06
N THR A 5 -65.50 18.87 46.99
CA THR A 5 -65.66 19.71 45.77
C THR A 5 -64.69 19.33 44.63
N THR A 6 -64.79 20.08 43.52
CA THR A 6 -63.95 20.22 42.31
C THR A 6 -62.43 20.39 42.54
N THR A 7 -61.52 20.22 41.57
CA THR A 7 -61.56 20.34 40.08
C THR A 7 -60.84 19.16 39.40
N SER A 8 -61.28 18.51 38.30
CA SER A 8 -61.74 18.96 36.96
C SER A 8 -60.63 19.48 36.03
N GLY A 9 -60.16 18.59 35.14
CA GLY A 9 -59.32 18.85 33.96
C GLY A 9 -59.34 17.60 33.07
N ASP A 10 -59.41 17.76 31.74
CA ASP A 10 -59.88 16.70 30.85
C ASP A 10 -58.81 15.68 30.42
N GLU A 11 -59.07 14.39 30.66
CA GLU A 11 -58.48 13.28 29.90
C GLU A 11 -59.61 12.41 29.32
N LEU A 12 -59.74 12.43 27.98
CA LEU A 12 -60.59 11.48 27.26
C LEU A 12 -59.96 10.08 27.31
N PRO A 13 -60.69 9.02 27.67
CA PRO A 13 -60.15 7.66 27.63
C PRO A 13 -59.89 7.26 26.17
N LEU A 14 -58.61 7.22 25.79
CA LEU A 14 -58.16 6.71 24.49
C LEU A 14 -58.37 5.20 24.41
N HIS A 15 -59.62 4.81 24.12
CA HIS A 15 -60.04 3.43 23.90
C HIS A 15 -59.50 2.91 22.56
N TYR A 16 -58.19 2.68 22.49
CA TYR A 16 -57.58 2.05 21.33
C TYR A 16 -58.05 0.59 21.24
N THR A 17 -58.79 0.27 20.19
CA THR A 17 -59.09 -1.12 19.84
C THR A 17 -57.91 -1.66 19.05
N GLU A 18 -57.20 -2.67 19.56
CA GLU A 18 -56.20 -3.37 18.74
C GLU A 18 -56.89 -4.01 17.52
N LEU A 19 -56.68 -3.41 16.36
CA LEU A 19 -57.07 -3.99 15.08
C LEU A 19 -56.13 -5.15 14.77
N LYS A 20 -56.43 -6.32 15.35
CA LYS A 20 -55.78 -7.60 15.03
C LYS A 20 -56.16 -8.03 13.62
N THR A 21 -55.53 -7.39 12.62
CA THR A 21 -55.72 -7.69 11.21
C THR A 21 -55.46 -9.19 10.96
N PRO A 22 -56.30 -9.89 10.19
CA PRO A 22 -56.08 -11.30 9.83
C PRO A 22 -54.98 -11.41 8.77
N ARG A 23 -53.76 -11.04 9.15
CA ARG A 23 -52.53 -11.34 8.41
C ARG A 23 -52.10 -12.74 8.81
N GLY A 24 -52.36 -13.71 7.94
CA GLY A 24 -51.49 -14.89 7.85
C GLY A 24 -50.07 -14.41 7.50
N ASP A 25 -49.07 -15.21 7.93
CA ASP A 25 -47.63 -14.96 7.93
C ASP A 25 -47.19 -13.71 7.16
N ASN A 26 -46.79 -12.68 7.91
CA ASN A 26 -46.42 -11.38 7.37
C ASN A 26 -45.41 -11.58 6.23
N ARG A 27 -45.77 -11.17 5.01
CA ARG A 27 -44.90 -11.32 3.82
C ARG A 27 -43.52 -10.68 3.96
N LEU A 28 -43.34 -9.77 4.93
CA LEU A 28 -42.05 -9.22 5.37
C LEU A 28 -41.27 -10.22 6.24
N GLU A 29 -41.87 -10.82 7.27
CA GLU A 29 -41.27 -11.93 8.04
C GLU A 29 -40.89 -13.09 7.11
N THR A 30 -41.78 -13.47 6.17
CA THR A 30 -41.47 -14.51 5.19
C THR A 30 -40.35 -14.10 4.24
N ALA A 31 -40.26 -12.81 3.86
CA ALA A 31 -39.16 -12.31 3.02
C ALA A 31 -37.82 -12.28 3.77
N PHE A 32 -37.79 -11.84 5.02
CA PHE A 32 -36.59 -11.89 5.86
C PHE A 32 -36.16 -13.34 6.13
N ALA A 33 -37.09 -14.21 6.49
CA ALA A 33 -36.83 -15.64 6.64
C ALA A 33 -36.33 -16.28 5.33
N LEU A 34 -36.86 -15.89 4.17
CA LEU A 34 -36.34 -16.33 2.86
C LEU A 34 -34.96 -15.74 2.52
N VAL A 35 -34.58 -14.58 3.05
CA VAL A 35 -33.23 -14.02 2.90
C VAL A 35 -32.23 -14.72 3.82
N ASP A 36 -32.63 -15.10 5.05
CA ASP A 36 -31.78 -15.84 5.98
C ASP A 36 -31.70 -17.35 5.68
N THR A 37 -32.76 -17.95 5.11
CA THR A 37 -32.80 -19.40 4.78
C THR A 37 -32.49 -19.71 3.33
N ALA A 38 -32.41 -18.71 2.45
CA ALA A 38 -31.74 -18.91 1.17
C ALA A 38 -30.24 -19.15 1.43
N GLU A 39 -29.79 -20.38 1.23
CA GLU A 39 -28.45 -20.61 0.73
C GLU A 39 -28.29 -19.80 -0.56
N VAL A 40 -27.71 -18.60 -0.45
CA VAL A 40 -27.44 -17.71 -1.60
C VAL A 40 -26.73 -18.56 -2.65
N PRO A 41 -27.36 -18.86 -3.80
CA PRO A 41 -27.03 -20.05 -4.60
C PRO A 41 -25.70 -19.88 -5.33
N SER A 42 -24.61 -20.12 -4.57
CA SER A 42 -23.21 -19.75 -4.81
C SER A 42 -23.04 -18.62 -5.84
N ALA A 43 -23.59 -17.44 -5.52
CA ALA A 43 -23.76 -16.33 -6.47
C ALA A 43 -22.48 -16.11 -7.29
N SER A 44 -22.58 -16.43 -8.58
CA SER A 44 -21.42 -16.87 -9.37
C SER A 44 -20.50 -15.71 -9.71
N LYS A 45 -19.36 -15.62 -9.01
CA LYS A 45 -18.24 -14.69 -9.26
C LYS A 45 -18.68 -13.33 -9.81
N GLN A 46 -19.34 -12.55 -8.97
CA GLN A 46 -19.50 -11.12 -9.16
C GLN A 46 -18.88 -10.45 -7.91
N GLU A 47 -17.76 -9.71 -7.93
CA GLU A 47 -17.07 -9.00 -9.01
C GLU A 47 -18.02 -8.10 -9.82
N LEU A 48 -17.77 -6.77 -9.81
CA LEU A 48 -18.44 -5.87 -10.75
C LEU A 48 -18.25 -6.44 -12.17
N THR A 49 -19.32 -6.49 -12.97
CA THR A 49 -19.44 -7.33 -14.17
C THR A 49 -18.67 -6.80 -15.39
N THR A 50 -17.42 -6.40 -15.17
CA THR A 50 -16.38 -6.34 -16.19
C THR A 50 -16.13 -7.76 -16.74
N ASP A 51 -16.59 -8.00 -17.96
CA ASP A 51 -16.42 -9.20 -18.78
C ASP A 51 -14.93 -9.43 -19.16
N GLY A 52 -14.08 -9.74 -18.17
CA GLY A 52 -12.62 -10.00 -18.30
C GLY A 52 -11.75 -8.83 -18.82
N LYS A 53 -12.38 -7.72 -19.22
CA LYS A 53 -11.79 -6.66 -20.05
C LYS A 53 -11.10 -5.57 -19.25
N LEU A 54 -9.90 -5.87 -18.73
CA LEU A 54 -8.98 -4.85 -18.25
C LEU A 54 -8.66 -3.84 -19.37
N VAL A 55 -8.86 -2.53 -19.16
CA VAL A 55 -8.43 -1.51 -20.13
C VAL A 55 -6.91 -1.58 -20.36
N SER A 56 -6.43 -1.20 -21.54
CA SER A 56 -4.98 -1.06 -21.78
C SER A 56 -4.38 0.04 -20.89
N LEU A 57 -3.09 -0.06 -20.54
CA LEU A 57 -2.39 1.00 -19.81
C LEU A 57 -2.40 2.35 -20.56
N SER A 58 -2.32 2.32 -21.90
CA SER A 58 -2.46 3.52 -22.74
C SER A 58 -3.89 4.08 -22.75
N GLN A 59 -4.90 3.24 -22.52
CA GLN A 59 -6.29 3.68 -22.38
C GLN A 59 -6.56 4.24 -20.97
N LEU A 60 -5.98 3.63 -19.92
CA LEU A 60 -6.03 4.15 -18.55
C LEU A 60 -5.48 5.59 -18.48
N LEU A 61 -4.37 5.85 -19.18
CA LEU A 61 -3.71 7.17 -19.27
C LEU A 61 -4.27 8.07 -20.39
N SER A 62 -5.39 7.72 -21.03
CA SER A 62 -5.92 8.48 -22.19
C SER A 62 -6.38 9.92 -21.88
N TYR A 63 -6.53 10.27 -20.59
CA TYR A 63 -6.85 11.63 -20.13
C TYR A 63 -5.62 12.48 -19.75
N ALA A 64 -4.40 11.99 -19.94
CA ALA A 64 -3.15 12.71 -19.67
C ALA A 64 -2.74 13.64 -20.83
N ASP A 65 -2.38 14.90 -20.55
CA ASP A 65 -1.77 15.81 -21.53
C ASP A 65 -0.30 15.45 -21.82
N THR A 66 0.27 16.04 -22.88
CA THR A 66 1.73 16.10 -23.10
C THR A 66 2.50 16.59 -21.87
N THR A 67 1.96 17.57 -21.14
CA THR A 67 2.53 18.05 -19.86
C THR A 67 2.47 16.97 -18.76
N ASP A 68 1.43 16.14 -18.74
CA ASP A 68 1.29 15.07 -17.74
C ASP A 68 2.24 13.90 -18.03
N TYR A 69 2.47 13.58 -19.31
CA TYR A 69 3.54 12.67 -19.74
C TYR A 69 4.93 13.20 -19.38
N ALA A 70 5.19 14.51 -19.57
CA ALA A 70 6.45 15.13 -19.16
C ALA A 70 6.66 15.07 -17.63
N LEU A 71 5.62 15.37 -16.85
CA LEU A 71 5.62 15.22 -15.38
C LEU A 71 5.89 13.76 -14.97
N MET A 72 5.23 12.79 -15.60
CA MET A 72 5.46 11.36 -15.31
C MET A 72 6.88 10.92 -15.67
N GLY A 73 7.47 11.43 -16.75
CA GLY A 73 8.86 11.19 -17.10
C GLY A 73 9.85 11.70 -16.06
N VAL A 74 9.74 12.98 -15.68
CA VAL A 74 10.57 13.60 -14.63
C VAL A 74 10.38 12.91 -13.28
N GLY A 75 9.14 12.60 -12.90
CA GLY A 75 8.82 11.88 -11.67
C GLY A 75 9.34 10.44 -11.65
N SER A 76 9.46 9.78 -12.81
CA SER A 76 10.07 8.45 -12.94
C SER A 76 11.59 8.50 -12.77
N ILE A 77 12.25 9.50 -13.36
CA ILE A 77 13.70 9.72 -13.19
C ILE A 77 14.03 10.01 -11.72
N GLY A 78 13.26 10.90 -11.07
CA GLY A 78 13.39 11.15 -9.62
C GLY A 78 13.22 9.90 -8.77
N GLY A 79 12.26 9.03 -9.12
CA GLY A 79 12.04 7.75 -8.43
C GLY A 79 13.14 6.72 -8.63
N LEU A 80 13.81 6.68 -9.80
CA LEU A 80 14.99 5.85 -10.00
C LEU A 80 16.17 6.33 -9.16
N LEU A 81 16.40 7.66 -9.09
CA LEU A 81 17.45 8.24 -8.25
C LEU A 81 17.20 7.99 -6.76
N ALA A 82 15.96 8.16 -6.28
CA ALA A 82 15.58 7.84 -4.91
C ALA A 82 15.76 6.34 -4.60
N GLY A 83 15.39 5.45 -5.53
CA GLY A 83 15.60 3.99 -5.38
C GLY A 83 17.07 3.56 -5.38
N MET A 84 17.95 4.27 -6.09
CA MET A 84 19.39 4.03 -6.07
C MET A 84 20.09 4.51 -4.79
N ALA A 85 19.48 5.42 -4.05
CA ALA A 85 20.07 5.97 -2.83
C ALA A 85 20.12 4.96 -1.67
N GLU A 86 19.15 4.04 -1.57
CA GLU A 86 19.13 2.96 -0.57
C GLU A 86 20.39 2.05 -0.67
N PRO A 87 20.74 1.48 -1.85
CA PRO A 87 22.03 0.82 -2.06
C PRO A 87 23.26 1.69 -1.74
N LEU A 88 23.26 2.97 -2.12
CA LEU A 88 24.39 3.87 -1.85
C LEU A 88 24.58 4.14 -0.35
N GLN A 89 23.49 4.32 0.39
CA GLN A 89 23.50 4.45 1.85
C GLN A 89 24.06 3.19 2.52
N ILE A 90 23.75 2.00 2.00
CA ILE A 90 24.26 0.72 2.51
C ILE A 90 25.77 0.55 2.25
N VAL A 91 26.29 1.06 1.14
CA VAL A 91 27.75 1.10 0.87
C VAL A 91 28.44 2.09 1.81
N LEU A 92 27.97 3.34 1.88
CA LEU A 92 28.57 4.36 2.75
C LEU A 92 28.52 3.98 4.23
N PHE A 93 27.51 3.24 4.68
CA PHE A 93 27.47 2.70 6.05
C PHE A 93 28.53 1.61 6.28
N GLY A 94 28.85 0.80 5.26
CA GLY A 94 30.01 -0.10 5.30
C GLY A 94 31.33 0.66 5.40
N ASP A 95 31.48 1.77 4.66
CA ASP A 95 32.68 2.62 4.71
C ASP A 95 32.84 3.28 6.09
N VAL A 96 31.75 3.74 6.72
CA VAL A 96 31.76 4.21 8.12
C VAL A 96 32.28 3.12 9.07
N LEU A 97 31.78 1.89 8.94
CA LEU A 97 32.20 0.78 9.81
C LEU A 97 33.68 0.43 9.64
N ASN A 98 34.19 0.41 8.40
CA ASN A 98 35.61 0.21 8.13
C ASN A 98 36.45 1.38 8.69
N SER A 99 35.97 2.63 8.62
CA SER A 99 36.69 3.80 9.14
C SER A 99 36.86 3.80 10.67
N PHE A 100 35.95 3.14 11.40
CA PHE A 100 36.07 2.93 12.85
C PHE A 100 36.96 1.74 13.23
N ASN A 101 37.20 0.80 12.32
CA ASN A 101 38.04 -0.38 12.52
C ASN A 101 39.06 -0.52 11.37
N PRO A 102 40.01 0.43 11.22
CA PRO A 102 40.99 0.39 10.15
C PRO A 102 41.90 -0.84 10.31
N SER A 103 41.90 -1.69 9.28
CA SER A 103 42.71 -2.92 9.21
C SER A 103 44.21 -2.64 9.04
N ASP A 104 44.59 -1.44 8.56
CA ASP A 104 45.97 -1.00 8.42
C ASP A 104 46.39 0.01 9.51
N MET A 105 47.49 -0.29 10.21
CA MET A 105 48.03 0.60 11.26
C MET A 105 48.42 1.99 10.74
N ALA A 106 48.77 2.12 9.45
CA ALA A 106 49.07 3.41 8.82
C ALA A 106 47.82 4.30 8.65
N ALA A 107 46.64 3.70 8.43
CA ALA A 107 45.38 4.42 8.29
C ALA A 107 44.87 5.02 9.61
N SER A 108 45.41 4.60 10.76
CA SER A 108 45.12 5.25 12.06
C SER A 108 45.49 6.74 12.09
N ALA A 109 46.44 7.18 11.25
CA ALA A 109 46.80 8.58 11.09
C ALA A 109 45.81 9.38 10.21
N THR A 110 45.17 8.74 9.23
CA THR A 110 44.23 9.36 8.27
C THR A 110 42.76 9.21 8.64
N MET A 111 42.43 8.35 9.62
CA MET A 111 41.07 8.06 10.11
C MET A 111 40.14 9.29 10.19
N ARG A 112 40.64 10.46 10.61
CA ARG A 112 39.84 11.69 10.67
C ARG A 112 39.42 12.21 9.30
N ASP A 113 40.31 12.16 8.32
CA ASP A 113 40.06 12.62 6.96
C ASP A 113 39.16 11.61 6.21
N ASP A 114 39.34 10.32 6.46
CA ASP A 114 38.47 9.25 5.96
C ASP A 114 37.03 9.40 6.52
N ILE A 115 36.88 9.59 7.84
CA ILE A 115 35.58 9.87 8.48
C ILE A 115 34.94 11.17 7.93
N ASN A 116 35.74 12.23 7.73
CA ASN A 116 35.25 13.48 7.14
C ASN A 116 34.75 13.28 5.70
N ALA A 117 35.48 12.54 4.87
CA ALA A 117 35.09 12.26 3.48
C ALA A 117 33.79 11.44 3.40
N VAL A 118 33.68 10.38 4.18
CA VAL A 118 32.45 9.55 4.24
C VAL A 118 31.27 10.37 4.79
N SER A 119 31.49 11.22 5.80
CA SER A 119 30.46 12.13 6.34
C SER A 119 29.95 13.13 5.30
N LEU A 120 30.85 13.70 4.48
CA LEU A 120 30.46 14.59 3.38
C LEU A 120 29.65 13.85 2.30
N ASN A 121 30.02 12.61 1.97
CA ASN A 121 29.24 11.78 1.04
C ASN A 121 27.80 11.55 1.54
N PHE A 122 27.61 11.30 2.84
CA PHE A 122 26.27 11.22 3.44
C PHE A 122 25.48 12.54 3.32
N VAL A 123 26.12 13.70 3.49
CA VAL A 123 25.45 15.02 3.34
C VAL A 123 25.01 15.24 1.89
N PHE A 124 25.88 14.99 0.91
CA PHE A 124 25.52 15.12 -0.50
C PHE A 124 24.45 14.11 -0.94
N LEU A 125 24.51 12.87 -0.45
CA LEU A 125 23.46 11.87 -0.68
C LEU A 125 22.11 12.34 -0.10
N GLY A 126 22.08 12.79 1.16
CA GLY A 126 20.86 13.30 1.79
C GLY A 126 20.22 14.48 1.05
N ILE A 127 21.03 15.45 0.59
CA ILE A 127 20.55 16.58 -0.22
C ILE A 127 19.97 16.10 -1.56
N SER A 128 20.67 15.20 -2.26
CA SER A 128 20.19 14.68 -3.55
C SER A 128 18.91 13.85 -3.43
N VAL A 129 18.78 13.04 -2.37
CA VAL A 129 17.54 12.30 -2.05
C VAL A 129 16.38 13.23 -1.73
N LEU A 130 16.62 14.28 -0.94
CA LEU A 130 15.58 15.27 -0.60
C LEU A 130 15.02 15.93 -1.87
N VAL A 131 15.89 16.35 -2.79
CA VAL A 131 15.48 16.97 -4.06
C VAL A 131 14.81 15.95 -4.98
N ALA A 132 15.41 14.78 -5.19
CA ALA A 132 14.88 13.75 -6.10
C ALA A 132 13.52 13.20 -5.62
N GLY A 133 13.39 12.92 -4.33
CA GLY A 133 12.14 12.44 -3.71
C GLY A 133 11.03 13.49 -3.71
N PHE A 134 11.36 14.76 -3.44
CA PHE A 134 10.39 15.84 -3.56
C PHE A 134 9.88 15.99 -5.00
N VAL A 135 10.78 15.98 -5.99
CA VAL A 135 10.43 16.05 -7.42
C VAL A 135 9.61 14.84 -7.85
N GLN A 136 9.99 13.62 -7.44
CA GLN A 136 9.24 12.39 -7.69
C GLN A 136 7.79 12.52 -7.20
N VAL A 137 7.60 12.82 -5.91
CA VAL A 137 6.27 12.88 -5.29
C VAL A 137 5.45 14.02 -5.90
N ALA A 138 6.03 15.22 -6.03
CA ALA A 138 5.33 16.38 -6.60
C ALA A 138 4.86 16.12 -8.05
N CYS A 139 5.74 15.62 -8.92
CA CYS A 139 5.39 15.38 -10.33
C CYS A 139 4.29 14.31 -10.48
N TRP A 140 4.37 13.20 -9.73
CA TRP A 140 3.33 12.17 -9.74
C TRP A 140 2.01 12.66 -9.15
N SER A 141 2.02 13.38 -8.01
CA SER A 141 0.82 13.95 -7.40
C SER A 141 0.13 14.98 -8.28
N ILE A 142 0.87 15.85 -8.98
CA ILE A 142 0.32 16.85 -9.89
C ILE A 142 -0.34 16.16 -11.11
N SER A 143 0.36 15.23 -11.76
CA SER A 143 -0.18 14.49 -12.91
C SER A 143 -1.43 13.68 -12.54
N ALA A 144 -1.39 12.94 -11.41
CA ALA A 144 -2.54 12.20 -10.91
C ALA A 144 -3.74 13.12 -10.60
N SER A 145 -3.49 14.30 -10.01
CA SER A 145 -4.56 15.27 -9.69
C SER A 145 -5.23 15.83 -10.95
N ARG A 146 -4.47 16.13 -12.01
CA ARG A 146 -5.00 16.61 -13.30
C ARG A 146 -5.83 15.54 -14.00
N GLN A 147 -5.31 14.32 -14.10
CA GLN A 147 -6.02 13.18 -14.68
C GLN A 147 -7.31 12.86 -13.90
N ALA A 148 -7.25 12.81 -12.56
CA ALA A 148 -8.41 12.56 -11.73
C ALA A 148 -9.50 13.63 -11.87
N LYS A 149 -9.14 14.93 -11.98
CA LYS A 149 -10.11 16.00 -12.23
C LYS A 149 -10.84 15.82 -13.56
N ARG A 150 -10.12 15.44 -14.62
CA ARG A 150 -10.68 15.20 -15.96
C ARG A 150 -11.63 14.01 -15.98
N ILE A 151 -11.19 12.86 -15.47
CA ILE A 151 -11.99 11.64 -15.40
C ILE A 151 -13.26 11.87 -14.58
N ARG A 152 -13.17 12.56 -13.43
CA ARG A 152 -14.35 12.94 -12.62
C ARG A 152 -15.30 13.85 -13.39
N SER A 153 -14.80 14.86 -14.11
CA SER A 153 -15.66 15.78 -14.88
C SER A 153 -16.41 15.06 -16.01
N ALA A 154 -15.73 14.17 -16.73
CA ALA A 154 -16.35 13.35 -17.78
C ALA A 154 -17.37 12.36 -17.20
N TYR A 155 -17.01 11.67 -16.12
CA TYR A 155 -17.89 10.71 -15.43
C TYR A 155 -19.16 11.38 -14.87
N VAL A 156 -19.02 12.53 -14.20
CA VAL A 156 -20.18 13.28 -13.69
C VAL A 156 -21.09 13.75 -14.83
N SER A 157 -20.54 14.21 -15.95
CA SER A 157 -21.36 14.58 -17.11
C SER A 157 -22.08 13.39 -17.77
N ALA A 158 -21.59 12.16 -17.57
CA ALA A 158 -22.16 10.94 -18.14
C ALA A 158 -23.11 10.20 -17.18
N ILE A 159 -22.99 10.40 -15.86
CA ILE A 159 -23.88 9.78 -14.87
C ILE A 159 -25.19 10.55 -14.69
N ILE A 160 -25.18 11.89 -14.82
CA ILE A 160 -26.38 12.75 -14.70
C ILE A 160 -27.38 12.56 -15.87
N THR A 161 -26.99 11.84 -16.93
CA THR A 161 -27.84 11.50 -18.08
C THR A 161 -28.33 10.06 -18.05
N LYS A 162 -28.14 9.31 -16.94
CA LYS A 162 -28.63 7.93 -16.78
C LYS A 162 -30.04 7.88 -16.20
N GLU A 163 -30.78 6.86 -16.61
CA GLU A 163 -32.13 6.57 -16.14
C GLU A 163 -32.12 6.11 -14.68
N ILE A 164 -33.19 6.40 -13.94
CA ILE A 164 -33.23 6.23 -12.47
C ILE A 164 -33.01 4.76 -12.05
N GLY A 165 -33.51 3.79 -12.82
CA GLY A 165 -33.35 2.36 -12.56
C GLY A 165 -31.93 1.81 -12.73
N TRP A 166 -30.96 2.63 -13.17
CA TRP A 166 -29.54 2.24 -13.13
C TRP A 166 -28.97 2.27 -11.71
N PHE A 167 -29.55 3.08 -10.82
CA PHE A 167 -29.05 3.24 -9.45
C PHE A 167 -29.50 2.10 -8.52
N ASP A 168 -30.70 1.55 -8.73
CA ASP A 168 -31.29 0.49 -7.88
C ASP A 168 -30.56 -0.87 -7.96
N VAL A 169 -29.64 -1.05 -8.92
CA VAL A 169 -28.92 -2.31 -9.16
C VAL A 169 -27.54 -2.35 -8.48
N ASN A 170 -27.02 -1.21 -8.02
CA ASN A 170 -25.64 -1.06 -7.57
C ASN A 170 -25.51 -0.86 -6.04
N GLU A 171 -25.66 -1.93 -5.25
CA GLU A 171 -25.32 -1.94 -3.81
C GLU A 171 -23.91 -2.53 -3.54
N PRO A 172 -22.84 -1.71 -3.39
CA PRO A 172 -21.48 -2.23 -3.19
C PRO A 172 -21.14 -2.64 -1.75
N MET A 173 -21.99 -2.31 -0.77
CA MET A 173 -21.50 -2.08 0.60
C MET A 173 -21.26 -3.36 1.43
N GLN A 174 -22.12 -4.38 1.31
CA GLN A 174 -21.99 -5.58 2.15
C GLN A 174 -20.86 -6.54 1.71
N LEU A 175 -20.55 -6.56 0.41
CA LEU A 175 -19.56 -7.47 -0.17
C LEU A 175 -18.12 -7.08 0.21
N ALA A 176 -17.85 -5.78 0.29
CA ALA A 176 -16.55 -5.21 0.63
C ALA A 176 -16.05 -5.67 2.01
N THR A 177 -16.92 -5.68 3.04
CA THR A 177 -16.55 -6.03 4.42
C THR A 177 -16.11 -7.49 4.55
N ARG A 178 -16.84 -8.44 3.94
CA ARG A 178 -16.49 -9.87 3.98
C ARG A 178 -15.19 -10.16 3.21
N ALA A 179 -14.93 -9.46 2.11
CA ALA A 179 -13.65 -9.53 1.39
C ALA A 179 -12.49 -8.92 2.20
N GLY A 180 -12.73 -7.79 2.86
CA GLY A 180 -11.75 -7.08 3.70
C GLY A 180 -11.20 -7.94 4.84
N ILE A 181 -12.07 -8.64 5.58
CA ILE A 181 -11.66 -9.52 6.69
C ILE A 181 -10.75 -10.66 6.18
N LYS A 182 -11.13 -11.34 5.09
CA LYS A 182 -10.31 -12.42 4.49
C LYS A 182 -8.96 -11.90 3.99
N LYS A 183 -8.93 -10.71 3.36
CA LYS A 183 -7.68 -10.05 2.94
C LYS A 183 -6.81 -9.68 4.14
N GLY A 184 -7.40 -9.17 5.22
CA GLY A 184 -6.68 -8.78 6.45
C GLY A 184 -5.95 -9.95 7.10
N ILE A 185 -6.61 -11.11 7.25
CA ILE A 185 -5.98 -12.32 7.81
C ILE A 185 -4.82 -12.80 6.92
N ALA A 186 -5.02 -12.84 5.60
CA ALA A 186 -3.98 -13.27 4.66
C ALA A 186 -2.76 -12.32 4.65
N VAL A 187 -2.99 -11.01 4.69
CA VAL A 187 -1.93 -9.99 4.81
C VAL A 187 -1.20 -10.11 6.15
N GLY A 188 -1.91 -10.32 7.26
CA GLY A 188 -1.31 -10.49 8.58
C GLY A 188 -0.36 -11.69 8.67
N TRP A 189 -0.80 -12.87 8.18
CA TRP A 189 0.04 -14.07 8.12
C TRP A 189 1.23 -13.88 7.17
N GLY A 190 1.01 -13.29 5.99
CA GLY A 190 2.09 -12.98 5.05
C GLY A 190 3.14 -12.05 5.66
N MET A 191 2.72 -10.97 6.31
CA MET A 191 3.62 -9.99 6.93
C MET A 191 4.41 -10.62 8.10
N GLY A 192 3.76 -11.42 8.94
CA GLY A 192 4.41 -12.14 10.04
C GLY A 192 5.47 -13.14 9.56
N LEU A 193 5.16 -13.93 8.53
CA LEU A 193 6.10 -14.88 7.94
C LEU A 193 7.28 -14.17 7.24
N MET A 194 7.04 -13.04 6.58
CA MET A 194 8.09 -12.20 5.98
C MET A 194 9.03 -11.65 7.05
N PHE A 195 8.52 -11.10 8.15
CA PHE A 195 9.36 -10.63 9.26
C PHE A 195 10.13 -11.78 9.93
N PHE A 196 9.50 -12.93 10.18
CA PHE A 196 10.19 -14.10 10.75
C PHE A 196 11.35 -14.56 9.86
N THR A 197 11.08 -14.74 8.56
CA THR A 197 12.11 -15.12 7.58
C THR A 197 13.24 -14.10 7.55
N MET A 198 12.91 -12.80 7.58
CA MET A 198 13.89 -11.72 7.59
C MET A 198 14.80 -11.79 8.83
N PHE A 199 14.25 -11.96 10.05
CA PHE A 199 15.06 -12.12 11.26
C PHE A 199 15.93 -13.39 11.23
N CYS A 200 15.44 -14.50 10.65
CA CYS A 200 16.26 -15.69 10.44
C CYS A 200 17.41 -15.45 9.44
N THR A 201 17.15 -14.73 8.34
CA THR A 201 18.20 -14.30 7.39
C THR A 201 19.21 -13.37 8.07
N TYR A 202 18.77 -12.49 8.98
CA TYR A 202 19.65 -11.59 9.72
C TYR A 202 20.60 -12.37 10.65
N ALA A 203 20.06 -13.29 11.45
CA ALA A 203 20.85 -14.12 12.33
C ALA A 203 21.87 -14.99 11.56
N GLY A 204 21.43 -15.68 10.51
CA GLY A 204 22.30 -16.54 9.70
C GLY A 204 23.36 -15.77 8.92
N GLY A 205 22.98 -14.64 8.31
CA GLY A 205 23.88 -13.80 7.51
C GLY A 205 24.98 -13.16 8.35
N LEU A 206 24.64 -12.58 9.51
CA LEU A 206 25.61 -11.99 10.43
C LEU A 206 26.49 -13.05 11.10
N TYR A 207 25.95 -14.23 11.44
CA TYR A 207 26.73 -15.33 12.02
C TYR A 207 27.78 -15.87 11.04
N PHE A 208 27.38 -16.21 9.81
CA PHE A 208 28.30 -16.67 8.76
C PHE A 208 29.31 -15.58 8.37
N GLY A 209 28.87 -14.31 8.41
CA GLY A 209 29.72 -13.15 8.17
C GLY A 209 30.81 -12.99 9.23
N ALA A 210 30.43 -12.96 10.51
CA ALA A 210 31.37 -12.87 11.62
C ALA A 210 32.35 -14.05 11.65
N TRP A 211 31.88 -15.27 11.32
CA TRP A 211 32.74 -16.44 11.18
C TRP A 211 33.80 -16.27 10.08
N LYS A 212 33.46 -15.69 8.92
CA LYS A 212 34.45 -15.36 7.89
C LYS A 212 35.49 -14.33 8.36
N VAL A 213 35.05 -13.25 9.01
CA VAL A 213 35.99 -12.22 9.51
C VAL A 213 36.93 -12.80 10.58
N ALA A 214 36.44 -13.70 11.43
CA ALA A 214 37.26 -14.39 12.42
C ALA A 214 38.36 -15.25 11.76
N ASN A 215 38.01 -16.12 10.80
CA ASN A 215 38.97 -16.96 10.09
C ASN A 215 40.07 -16.14 9.35
N ASP A 216 39.69 -14.98 8.78
CA ASP A 216 40.59 -14.13 7.99
C ASP A 216 41.54 -13.25 8.84
N ASN A 217 41.20 -12.97 10.11
CA ASN A 217 41.85 -11.93 10.92
C ASN A 217 42.23 -12.34 12.38
N LEU A 218 41.72 -13.45 12.92
CA LEU A 218 41.94 -13.84 14.33
C LEU A 218 42.76 -15.12 14.50
N ASP A 219 42.62 -16.11 13.60
CA ASP A 219 43.26 -17.44 13.73
C ASP A 219 44.76 -17.46 13.34
N GLY A 220 45.48 -16.37 13.60
CA GLY A 220 46.91 -16.22 13.28
C GLY A 220 47.23 -15.98 11.80
N ASN A 221 46.26 -16.13 10.90
CA ASN A 221 46.30 -15.56 9.56
C ASN A 221 46.03 -14.05 9.63
N THR A 222 46.80 -13.26 8.88
CA THR A 222 46.48 -11.87 8.55
C THR A 222 46.26 -11.77 7.05
N CYS A 223 45.00 -11.91 6.62
CA CYS A 223 44.65 -11.73 5.23
C CYS A 223 45.00 -10.31 4.78
N THR A 224 45.90 -10.17 3.81
CA THR A 224 46.43 -8.89 3.34
C THR A 224 46.25 -8.77 1.82
N GLY A 225 45.15 -8.12 1.41
CA GLY A 225 44.81 -7.90 0.00
C GLY A 225 43.32 -7.63 -0.24
N GLY A 226 42.96 -7.35 -1.50
CA GLY A 226 41.59 -6.95 -1.86
C GLY A 226 40.50 -7.98 -1.55
N GLY A 227 40.85 -9.27 -1.56
CA GLY A 227 39.92 -10.39 -1.36
C GLY A 227 39.50 -10.65 0.10
N CYS A 228 40.13 -10.01 1.07
CA CYS A 228 39.90 -10.27 2.50
C CYS A 228 38.55 -9.74 2.98
N TYR A 229 37.91 -10.46 3.90
CA TYR A 229 36.61 -10.09 4.45
C TYR A 229 36.76 -9.11 5.63
N ASP A 230 36.04 -7.99 5.54
CA ASP A 230 35.97 -6.95 6.57
C ASP A 230 34.49 -6.73 6.99
N GLY A 231 34.27 -6.23 8.20
CA GLY A 231 32.95 -6.04 8.79
C GLY A 231 32.03 -5.19 7.91
N GLY A 232 32.51 -4.03 7.43
CA GLY A 232 31.75 -3.17 6.53
C GLY A 232 31.44 -3.83 5.19
N LYS A 233 32.40 -4.53 4.56
CA LYS A 233 32.17 -5.27 3.30
C LYS A 233 31.02 -6.28 3.46
N ILE A 234 31.04 -7.07 4.54
CA ILE A 234 30.02 -8.08 4.80
C ILE A 234 28.66 -7.42 5.08
N ILE A 235 28.62 -6.39 5.91
CA ILE A 235 27.39 -5.69 6.27
C ILE A 235 26.74 -5.01 5.04
N THR A 236 27.55 -4.45 4.14
CA THR A 236 27.09 -3.91 2.83
C THR A 236 26.49 -4.99 1.93
N VAL A 237 27.16 -6.14 1.75
CA VAL A 237 26.62 -7.25 0.94
C VAL A 237 25.34 -7.83 1.56
N PHE A 238 25.32 -7.98 2.88
CA PHE A 238 24.17 -8.47 3.62
C PHE A 238 22.95 -7.56 3.49
N PHE A 239 23.07 -6.27 3.80
CA PHE A 239 21.93 -5.34 3.70
C PHE A 239 21.49 -5.10 2.25
N SER A 240 22.41 -5.08 1.27
CA SER A 240 22.01 -4.89 -0.13
C SER A 240 21.19 -6.06 -0.68
N VAL A 241 21.49 -7.31 -0.29
CA VAL A 241 20.65 -8.48 -0.60
C VAL A 241 19.28 -8.39 0.09
N VAL A 242 19.25 -8.03 1.37
CA VAL A 242 18.00 -7.85 2.15
C VAL A 242 17.10 -6.78 1.52
N THR A 243 17.60 -5.56 1.31
CA THR A 243 16.82 -4.44 0.78
C THR A 243 16.35 -4.73 -0.64
N SER A 244 17.15 -5.43 -1.46
CA SER A 244 16.72 -5.90 -2.80
C SER A 244 15.57 -6.91 -2.72
N ALA A 245 15.62 -7.85 -1.77
CA ALA A 245 14.52 -8.80 -1.55
C ALA A 245 13.23 -8.11 -1.05
N MET A 246 13.36 -7.13 -0.14
CA MET A 246 12.23 -6.31 0.31
C MET A 246 11.61 -5.49 -0.83
N ALA A 247 12.43 -4.88 -1.68
CA ALA A 247 11.96 -4.13 -2.85
C ALA A 247 11.19 -5.02 -3.85
N MET A 248 11.68 -6.23 -4.13
CA MET A 248 10.94 -7.22 -4.92
C MET A 248 9.61 -7.64 -4.25
N GLY A 249 9.58 -7.78 -2.92
CA GLY A 249 8.35 -8.04 -2.17
C GLY A 249 7.27 -6.95 -2.34
N GLN A 250 7.66 -5.68 -2.41
CA GLN A 250 6.74 -4.54 -2.60
C GLN A 250 6.23 -4.40 -4.05
N ALA A 251 6.82 -5.11 -5.02
CA ALA A 251 6.32 -5.13 -6.39
C ALA A 251 4.91 -5.74 -6.49
N GLY A 252 4.59 -6.74 -5.68
CA GLY A 252 3.28 -7.41 -5.66
C GLY A 252 2.09 -6.46 -5.39
N PRO A 253 2.08 -5.73 -4.25
CA PRO A 253 1.07 -4.71 -3.97
C PRO A 253 0.97 -3.62 -5.06
N SER A 254 2.12 -3.18 -5.59
CA SER A 254 2.20 -2.16 -6.64
C SER A 254 1.55 -2.62 -7.95
N ILE A 255 1.80 -3.87 -8.35
CA ILE A 255 1.17 -4.52 -9.50
C ILE A 255 -0.34 -4.74 -9.25
N GLN A 256 -0.75 -5.14 -8.04
CA GLN A 256 -2.16 -5.27 -7.68
C GLN A 256 -2.91 -3.92 -7.79
N ALA A 257 -2.29 -2.81 -7.38
CA ALA A 257 -2.89 -1.49 -7.51
C ALA A 257 -3.12 -1.10 -8.98
N ILE A 258 -2.19 -1.42 -9.87
CA ILE A 258 -2.34 -1.21 -11.32
C ILE A 258 -3.49 -2.07 -11.89
N PHE A 259 -3.60 -3.34 -11.52
CA PHE A 259 -4.71 -4.18 -11.96
C PHE A 259 -6.07 -3.67 -11.46
N SER A 260 -6.15 -3.27 -10.19
CA SER A 260 -7.36 -2.67 -9.60
C SER A 260 -7.79 -1.40 -10.34
N ALA A 261 -6.84 -0.50 -10.62
CA ALA A 261 -7.09 0.72 -11.40
C ALA A 261 -7.57 0.41 -12.83
N ARG A 262 -7.02 -0.61 -13.49
CA ARG A 262 -7.43 -1.04 -14.83
C ARG A 262 -8.81 -1.71 -14.88
N ALA A 263 -9.23 -2.36 -13.79
CA ALA A 263 -10.60 -2.87 -13.64
C ALA A 263 -11.60 -1.72 -13.45
N ALA A 264 -11.41 -0.90 -12.42
CA ALA A 264 -12.32 0.23 -12.13
C ALA A 264 -12.41 1.25 -13.27
N ALA A 265 -11.33 1.46 -14.04
CA ALA A 265 -11.35 2.30 -15.23
C ALA A 265 -12.17 1.72 -16.39
N PHE A 266 -12.36 0.39 -16.49
CA PHE A 266 -13.27 -0.18 -17.48
C PHE A 266 -14.71 0.26 -17.21
N ASP A 267 -15.19 0.08 -15.98
CA ASP A 267 -16.54 0.46 -15.58
C ASP A 267 -16.77 1.97 -15.80
N VAL A 268 -15.85 2.82 -15.30
CA VAL A 268 -15.91 4.29 -15.47
C VAL A 268 -15.89 4.71 -16.94
N PHE A 269 -15.04 4.12 -17.78
CA PHE A 269 -15.01 4.46 -19.21
C PHE A 269 -16.19 3.87 -19.99
N SER A 270 -16.81 2.78 -19.52
CA SER A 270 -18.04 2.22 -20.11
C SER A 270 -19.24 3.15 -19.89
N VAL A 271 -19.31 3.84 -18.74
CA VAL A 271 -20.32 4.86 -18.45
C VAL A 271 -20.11 6.12 -19.29
N ILE A 272 -18.86 6.55 -19.50
CA ILE A 272 -18.53 7.76 -20.27
C ILE A 272 -18.74 7.59 -21.79
N LYS A 273 -18.58 6.38 -22.33
CA LYS A 273 -18.67 6.10 -23.78
C LYS A 273 -20.08 5.75 -24.29
N ARG A 274 -21.10 5.84 -23.44
CA ARG A 274 -22.45 5.31 -23.67
C ARG A 274 -23.51 6.29 -23.17
#